data_AF-A0A3N5U2H8-F1
#
_entry.id   AF-A0A3N5U2H8-F1
#
_cell.length_a   1.000
_cell.length_b   1.000
_cell.length_c   1.000
_cell.angle_alpha   90.00
_cell.angle_beta   90.00
_cell.angle_gamma   90.00
#
_symmetry.space_group_name_H-M   'P 1'
#
loop_
_entity.id
_entity.type
_entity.pdbx_description
1 polymer ?
#
loop_
_entity_poly.entity_id
_entity_poly.type
_entity_poly.pdbx_seq_one_letter_code
_entity_poly.pdbx_strand_id
1 'polypeptide(L)' 'MTGRELCREWLRQMAYSPDTETTGLDDQAEIVEIAVLNSAGEPVFESLIRPQQPIPPRVITIHGITDTMVT' A
#
# COMPACT_ATOMS: atom_id res chain seq x y z
N MET A 1 4.98 28.28 -2.55
CA MET A 1 5.53 26.95 -2.86
C MET A 1 4.53 26.21 -3.74
N THR A 2 5.00 25.55 -4.79
CA THR A 2 4.19 24.68 -5.66
C THR A 2 4.01 23.30 -5.00
N GLY A 3 3.02 22.52 -5.46
CA GLY A 3 2.84 21.14 -4.98
C GLY A 3 4.08 20.25 -5.18
N ARG A 4 4.84 20.49 -6.25
CA ARG A 4 6.11 19.79 -6.51
C ARG A 4 7.20 20.13 -5.49
N GLU A 5 7.24 21.36 -5.00
CA GLU A 5 8.21 21.78 -3.99
C GLU A 5 7.89 21.19 -2.62
N LEU A 6 6.59 21.13 -2.26
CA LEU A 6 6.13 20.48 -1.04
C LEU A 6 6.45 18.98 -1.02
N CYS A 7 6.16 18.27 -2.11
CA CYS A 7 6.44 16.83 -2.21
C CYS A 7 7.95 16.54 -2.08
N ARG A 8 8.80 17.36 -2.70
CA ARG A 8 10.27 17.22 -2.59
C ARG A 8 10.77 17.47 -1.17
N GLU A 9 10.14 18.39 -0.45
CA GLU A 9 10.50 18.67 0.94
C GLU A 9 10.04 17.54 1.88
N TRP A 10 8.82 17.01 1.70
CA TRP A 10 8.34 15.85 2.46
C TRP A 10 9.22 14.62 2.24
N LEU A 11 9.59 14.32 1.00
CA LEU A 11 10.47 13.19 0.69
C LEU A 11 11.86 13.32 1.36
N ARG A 12 12.38 14.53 1.56
CA ARG A 12 13.64 14.73 2.29
C ARG A 12 13.52 14.49 3.78
N GLN A 13 12.33 14.68 4.35
CA GLN A 13 12.07 14.54 5.78
C GLN A 13 11.60 13.13 6.16
N MET A 14 11.03 12.39 5.20
CA MET A 14 10.56 11.02 5.42
C MET A 14 11.70 10.01 5.28
N ALA A 15 12.04 9.35 6.39
CA ALA A 15 12.98 8.22 6.36
C ALA A 15 12.34 6.95 5.80
N TYR A 16 11.02 6.79 6.00
CA TYR A 16 10.24 5.64 5.57
C TYR A 16 8.91 6.08 4.96
N SER A 17 8.50 5.41 3.89
CA SER A 17 7.24 5.64 3.18
C SER A 17 6.40 4.36 3.20
N PRO A 18 5.31 4.32 3.99
CA PRO A 18 4.39 3.21 3.99
C PRO A 18 3.42 3.30 2.80
N ASP A 19 3.05 2.14 2.29
CA ASP A 19 2.02 1.95 1.28
C ASP A 19 1.15 0.74 1.66
N THR A 20 -0.12 0.78 1.26
CA THR A 20 -1.08 -0.28 1.58
C THR A 20 -2.04 -0.52 0.43
N GLU A 21 -2.29 -1.78 0.11
CA GLU A 21 -3.42 -2.19 -0.71
C GLU A 21 -4.52 -2.78 0.18
N THR A 22 -5.76 -2.51 -0.16
CA THR A 22 -6.92 -2.85 0.68
C THR A 22 -8.04 -3.51 -0.12
N THR A 23 -8.96 -4.21 0.54
CA THR A 23 -10.17 -4.76 -0.10
C THR A 23 -11.21 -3.71 -0.48
N GLY A 24 -11.00 -2.43 -0.11
CA GLY A 24 -11.95 -1.33 -0.31
C GLY A 24 -11.51 -0.03 0.36
N LEU A 25 -12.41 0.95 0.45
CA LEU A 25 -12.15 2.27 1.08
C LEU A 25 -13.13 2.60 2.21
N ASP A 26 -14.04 1.68 2.56
CA ASP A 26 -14.97 1.85 3.65
C ASP A 26 -14.36 1.39 4.99
N ASP A 27 -15.14 1.47 6.06
CA ASP A 27 -14.70 1.10 7.41
C ASP A 27 -14.61 -0.41 7.64
N GLN A 28 -15.04 -1.24 6.67
CA GLN A 28 -14.90 -2.69 6.68
C GLN A 28 -13.73 -3.16 5.81
N ALA A 29 -13.04 -2.25 5.12
CA ALA A 29 -11.91 -2.60 4.27
C ALA A 29 -10.76 -3.18 5.11
N GLU A 30 -10.19 -4.27 4.61
CA GLU A 30 -9.06 -4.97 5.22
C GLU A 30 -7.81 -4.72 4.38
N ILE A 31 -6.66 -4.61 5.03
CA ILE A 31 -5.36 -4.52 4.34
C ILE A 31 -5.03 -5.90 3.76
N VAL A 32 -4.63 -5.93 2.48
CA VAL A 32 -4.18 -7.14 1.77
C VAL A 32 -2.68 -7.10 1.45
N GLU A 33 -2.07 -5.92 1.48
CA GLU A 33 -0.63 -5.73 1.37
C GLU A 33 -0.20 -4.53 2.21
N ILE A 34 0.97 -4.62 2.82
CA ILE A 34 1.68 -3.47 3.36
C ILE A 34 3.14 -3.51 2.89
N ALA A 35 3.61 -2.37 2.40
CA ALA A 35 4.99 -2.15 2.00
C ALA A 35 5.56 -0.93 2.71
N VAL A 36 6.84 -0.96 3.04
CA VAL A 36 7.58 0.19 3.58
C VAL A 36 8.85 0.34 2.79
N LEU A 37 9.03 1.52 2.20
CA LEU A 37 10.24 1.89 1.48
C LEU A 37 11.13 2.79 2.33
N ASN A 38 12.45 2.67 2.22
CA ASN A 38 13.37 3.66 2.75
C ASN A 38 13.43 4.91 1.85
N SER A 39 14.19 5.93 2.25
CA SER A 39 14.37 7.17 1.48
C SER A 39 15.09 7.01 0.14
N ALA A 40 15.74 5.87 -0.11
CA ALA A 40 16.31 5.51 -1.42
C ALA A 40 15.27 4.83 -2.34
N GLY A 41 14.05 4.56 -1.85
CA GLY A 41 13.00 3.86 -2.57
C GLY A 41 13.14 2.34 -2.53
N GLU A 42 14.00 1.79 -1.66
CA GLU A 42 14.20 0.36 -1.53
C GLU A 42 13.22 -0.22 -0.49
N PRO A 43 12.62 -1.40 -0.73
CA PRO A 43 11.74 -2.03 0.24
C PRO A 43 12.53 -2.48 1.47
N VAL A 44 12.09 -2.05 2.64
CA VAL A 44 12.59 -2.54 3.94
C VAL A 44 11.64 -3.54 4.59
N PHE A 45 10.37 -3.53 4.16
CA PHE A 45 9.36 -4.50 4.54
C PHE A 45 8.33 -4.60 3.42
N GLU A 46 7.88 -5.82 3.14
CA GLU A 46 6.81 -6.10 2.19
C GLU A 46 6.13 -7.40 2.66
N SER A 47 4.81 -7.39 2.77
CA SER A 47 4.05 -8.58 3.13
C SER A 47 2.63 -8.53 2.60
N LEU A 48 2.21 -9.66 2.05
CA LEU A 48 0.80 -9.95 1.80
C LEU A 48 0.11 -10.36 3.10
N ILE A 49 -1.15 -9.95 3.25
CA ILE A 49 -1.99 -10.22 4.43
C ILE A 49 -3.29 -10.85 3.95
N ARG A 50 -3.69 -11.95 4.58
CA ARG A 50 -4.96 -12.61 4.29
C ARG A 50 -6.12 -11.85 4.96
N PRO A 51 -7.09 -11.32 4.18
CA PRO A 51 -8.31 -10.74 4.73
C PRO A 51 -9.26 -11.85 5.23
N GLN A 52 -10.23 -11.47 6.06
CA GLN A 52 -11.26 -12.40 6.52
C GLN A 52 -12.27 -12.71 5.41
N GLN A 53 -12.54 -11.74 4.53
CA GLN A 53 -13.43 -11.89 3.37
C GLN A 53 -12.66 -11.93 2.06
N PRO A 54 -13.19 -12.60 1.01
CA PRO A 54 -12.57 -12.60 -0.31
C PRO A 54 -12.36 -11.18 -0.87
N ILE A 55 -11.25 -10.98 -1.58
CA ILE A 55 -10.95 -9.68 -2.20
C ILE A 55 -11.96 -9.40 -3.32
N PRO A 56 -12.66 -8.24 -3.33
CA PRO A 56 -13.64 -7.94 -4.36
C PRO A 56 -13.01 -7.91 -5.77
N PRO A 57 -13.64 -8.51 -6.81
CA PRO A 57 -13.05 -8.59 -8.15
C PRO A 57 -12.65 -7.24 -8.77
N ARG A 58 -13.42 -6.18 -8.48
CA ARG A 58 -13.08 -4.82 -8.92
C ARG A 58 -11.77 -4.32 -8.31
N VAL A 59 -11.48 -4.71 -7.07
CA VAL A 59 -10.32 -4.27 -6.31
C VAL A 59 -9.07 -5.07 -6.72
N ILE A 60 -9.25 -6.38 -6.97
CA ILE A 60 -8.24 -7.20 -7.67
C ILE A 60 -7.83 -6.56 -9.01
N THR A 61 -8.78 -5.98 -9.75
CA THR A 61 -8.47 -5.30 -11.03
C THR A 61 -7.64 -4.02 -10.86
N ILE A 62 -7.65 -3.41 -9.67
CA ILE A 62 -6.90 -2.18 -9.37
C ILE A 62 -5.45 -2.52 -9.02
N HIS A 63 -5.23 -3.39 -8.03
CA HIS A 63 -3.89 -3.67 -7.49
C HIS A 63 -3.31 -5.03 -7.92
N GLY A 64 -4.11 -5.95 -8.47
CA GLY A 64 -3.63 -7.23 -9.03
C GLY A 64 -3.42 -8.38 -8.06
N ILE A 65 -3.71 -8.19 -6.76
CA ILE A 65 -3.55 -9.22 -5.72
C ILE A 65 -4.82 -10.07 -5.68
N THR A 66 -4.65 -11.38 -5.74
CA THR A 66 -5.75 -12.35 -5.71
C THR A 66 -5.82 -13.09 -4.38
N ASP A 67 -6.99 -13.67 -4.07
CA ASP A 67 -7.17 -14.52 -2.88
C ASP A 67 -6.19 -15.71 -2.81
N THR A 68 -5.60 -16.13 -3.94
CA THR A 68 -4.63 -17.22 -3.97
C THR A 68 -3.20 -16.78 -3.63
N MET A 69 -2.92 -15.47 -3.69
CA MET A 69 -1.60 -14.92 -3.35
C MET A 69 -1.45 -14.70 -1.85
N VAL A 70 -2.56 -14.48 -1.14
CA VAL A 70 -2.60 -14.27 0.31
C VAL A 70 -2.77 -15.61 1.04
N THR A 71 -1.95 -15.87 2.05
CA THR A 71 -1.89 -17.18 2.76
C THR A 71 -2.74 -17.21 4.01
#